data_AF-A0A946PUM5-F1
#
_entry.id   AF-A0A946PUM5-F1
#
_cell.length_a   1.000
_cell.length_b   1.000
_cell.length_c   1.000
_cell.angle_alpha   90.00
_cell.angle_beta   90.00
_cell.angle_gamma   90.00
#
_symmetry.space_group_name_H-M   'P 1'
#
loop_
_entity.id
_entity.type
_entity.pdbx_description
1 polymer ?
#
loop_
_entity_poly.entity_id
_entity_poly.type
_entity_poly.pdbx_seq_one_letter_code
_entity_poly.pdbx_strand_id
1 'polypeptide(L)' 'HAVFIRAPLIASVADDVAVLCALDDGTVVAAQQGHWLVTAFHPELTDDARLHQHFLSMVG' A
#
# COMPACT_ATOMS: atom_id res chain seq x y z
N HIS A 1 -1.23 12.05 1.44
CA HIS A 1 -1.98 11.74 2.69
C HIS A 1 -2.61 10.37 2.54
N ALA A 2 -2.83 9.65 3.64
CA ALA A 2 -3.48 8.34 3.65
C ALA A 2 -4.67 8.36 4.61
N VAL A 3 -5.79 7.73 4.22
CA VAL A 3 -7.03 7.67 5.02
C VAL A 3 -7.25 6.24 5.50
N PHE A 4 -7.33 6.06 6.82
CA PHE A 4 -7.51 4.74 7.46
C PHE A 4 -8.89 4.66 8.11
N ILE A 5 -9.67 3.61 7.78
CA ILE A 5 -11.00 3.38 8.38
C ILE A 5 -11.08 1.93 8.83
N ARG A 6 -10.88 1.69 10.14
CA ARG A 6 -10.80 0.33 10.71
C ARG A 6 -9.84 -0.57 9.90
N ALA A 7 -8.69 0.01 9.57
CA ALA A 7 -7.69 -0.61 8.71
C ALA A 7 -7.11 -1.89 9.36
N PRO A 8 -6.84 -2.93 8.56
CA PRO A 8 -6.08 -4.09 9.02
C PRO A 8 -4.61 -3.70 9.27
N LEU A 9 -3.91 -4.49 10.08
CA LEU A 9 -2.49 -4.34 10.36
C LEU A 9 -1.69 -5.45 9.66
N ILE A 10 -0.64 -5.07 8.92
CA ILE A 10 0.31 -6.02 8.34
C ILE A 10 1.28 -6.45 9.45
N ALA A 11 1.08 -7.66 9.99
CA ALA A 11 1.85 -8.16 11.12
C ALA A 11 3.28 -8.61 10.74
N SER A 12 3.48 -9.03 9.50
CA SER A 12 4.77 -9.45 8.96
C SER A 12 4.79 -9.39 7.43
N VAL A 13 5.99 -9.35 6.85
CA VAL A 13 6.25 -9.39 5.41
C VAL A 13 7.38 -10.39 5.14
N ALA A 14 7.32 -11.08 4.01
CA ALA A 14 8.36 -12.01 3.55
C ALA A 14 9.44 -11.27 2.74
N ASP A 15 10.60 -11.90 2.53
CA ASP A 15 11.77 -11.29 1.89
C ASP A 15 11.53 -10.89 0.41
N ASP A 16 10.60 -11.55 -0.27
CA ASP A 16 10.23 -11.28 -1.66
C ASP A 16 9.14 -10.19 -1.80
N VAL A 17 8.72 -9.58 -0.69
CA VAL A 17 7.72 -8.51 -0.66
C VAL A 17 8.40 -7.15 -0.54
N ALA A 18 8.12 -6.25 -1.49
CA ALA A 18 8.56 -4.87 -1.43
C ALA A 18 7.63 -4.05 -0.52
N VAL A 19 8.18 -3.50 0.57
CA VAL A 19 7.48 -2.52 1.41
C VAL A 19 7.51 -1.16 0.71
N LEU A 20 6.33 -0.67 0.30
CA LEU A 20 6.20 0.60 -0.43
C LEU A 20 6.00 1.79 0.50
N CYS A 21 5.31 1.58 1.63
CA CYS A 21 5.02 2.63 2.59
C CYS A 21 4.90 2.04 4.00
N ALA A 22 5.49 2.75 4.96
CA ALA A 22 5.35 2.50 6.39
C ALA A 22 5.04 3.81 7.11
N LEU A 23 4.35 3.71 8.25
CA LEU A 23 4.18 4.82 9.19
C LEU A 23 5.48 5.08 9.97
N ASP A 24 5.53 6.19 10.68
CA ASP A 24 6.72 6.59 11.46
C ASP A 24 7.10 5.56 12.55
N ASP A 25 6.13 4.78 13.04
CA ASP A 25 6.33 3.70 14.00
C ASP A 25 6.78 2.36 13.37
N GLY A 26 6.97 2.34 12.05
CA GLY A 26 7.38 1.17 11.28
C GLY A 26 6.22 0.30 10.78
N THR A 27 4.96 0.62 11.11
CA THR A 27 3.81 -0.16 10.64
C THR A 27 3.71 -0.09 9.12
N VAL A 28 3.78 -1.25 8.45
CA VAL A 28 3.64 -1.34 6.99
C VAL A 28 2.18 -1.11 6.60
N VAL A 29 1.96 -0.19 5.64
CA VAL A 29 0.61 0.21 5.19
C VAL A 29 0.42 0.09 3.68
N ALA A 30 1.48 -0.12 2.92
CA ALA A 30 1.42 -0.54 1.52
C ALA A 30 2.58 -1.47 1.18
N ALA A 31 2.30 -2.54 0.44
CA ALA A 31 3.29 -3.52 0.02
C ALA A 31 2.95 -4.09 -1.36
N GLN A 32 3.96 -4.63 -2.04
CA GLN A 32 3.82 -5.24 -3.35
C GLN A 32 4.61 -6.55 -3.43
N GLN A 33 4.00 -7.58 -4.01
CA GLN A 33 4.65 -8.86 -4.29
C GLN A 33 4.29 -9.30 -5.72
N GLY A 34 5.26 -9.22 -6.64
CA GLY A 34 4.98 -9.43 -8.06
C GLY A 34 3.88 -8.50 -8.58
N HIS A 35 2.78 -9.07 -9.06
CA HIS A 35 1.61 -8.34 -9.55
C HIS A 35 0.57 -8.01 -8.46
N TRP A 36 0.78 -8.46 -7.22
CA TRP A 36 -0.11 -8.13 -6.10
C TRP A 36 0.29 -6.79 -5.48
N LEU A 37 -0.66 -5.87 -5.39
CA LEU A 37 -0.53 -4.60 -4.66
C LEU A 37 -1.56 -4.59 -3.54
N VAL A 38 -1.13 -4.26 -2.31
CA VAL A 38 -2.03 -4.15 -1.16
C VAL A 38 -1.81 -2.84 -0.41
N THR A 39 -2.90 -2.28 0.11
CA THR A 39 -2.87 -1.13 1.02
C THR A 39 -3.79 -1.35 2.21
N ALA A 40 -3.38 -0.85 3.38
CA ALA A 40 -4.21 -0.80 4.58
C ALA A 40 -5.05 0.50 4.66
N PHE A 41 -4.80 1.45 3.76
CA PHE A 41 -5.55 2.71 3.66
C PHE A 41 -6.39 2.76 2.38
N HIS A 42 -7.26 3.75 2.33
CA HIS A 42 -8.18 4.08 1.24
C HIS A 42 -7.58 5.17 0.33
N PRO A 43 -6.84 4.80 -0.74
CA PRO A 43 -6.29 5.78 -1.68
C PRO A 43 -7.36 6.58 -2.42
N GLU A 44 -8.55 6.02 -2.58
CA GLU A 44 -9.70 6.61 -3.26
C GLU A 44 -10.37 7.74 -2.48
N LEU A 45 -10.12 7.85 -1.18
CA LEU A 45 -10.64 8.91 -0.32
C LEU A 45 -9.72 10.14 -0.29
N THR A 46 -8.84 10.26 -1.29
CA THR A 46 -7.93 11.39 -1.48
C THR A 46 -7.97 11.83 -2.95
N ASP A 47 -7.65 13.09 -3.22
CA ASP A 47 -7.51 13.61 -4.60
C ASP A 47 -6.18 13.18 -5.27
N ASP A 48 -5.40 12.30 -4.62
CA ASP A 48 -4.07 11.88 -5.07
C ASP A 48 -4.13 10.55 -5.83
N ALA A 49 -4.01 10.63 -7.15
CA ALA A 49 -4.08 9.47 -8.02
C ALA A 49 -2.78 8.65 -8.15
N ARG A 50 -1.68 9.02 -7.46
CA ARG A 50 -0.37 8.40 -7.70
C ARG A 50 -0.35 6.89 -7.47
N LEU A 51 -1.06 6.39 -6.44
CA LEU A 51 -1.14 4.96 -6.20
C LEU A 51 -1.96 4.23 -7.28
N HIS A 52 -3.06 4.84 -7.74
CA HIS A 52 -3.84 4.30 -8.85
C HIS A 52 -3.02 4.25 -10.14
N GLN A 53 -2.22 5.29 -10.41
CA GLN A 53 -1.30 5.32 -11.55
C GLN A 53 -0.22 4.24 -11.44
N HIS A 54 0.34 4.02 -10.24
CA HIS A 54 1.27 2.92 -9.98
C HIS A 54 0.62 1.57 -10.23
N PHE A 55 -0.61 1.35 -9.76
CA PHE A 55 -1.33 0.11 -10.03
C PHE A 55 -1.54 -0.11 -11.53
N LEU A 56 -1.93 0.92 -12.28
CA LEU A 56 -2.11 0.82 -13.73
C LEU A 56 -0.79 0.55 -14.47
N SER A 57 0.35 1.08 -14.01
CA SER A 57 1.64 0.81 -14.64
C SER A 57 2.14 -0.62 -14.44
N MET A 58 1.58 -1.34 -13.46
CA MET A 58 1.84 -2.77 -13.25
C MET A 58 1.06 -3.67 -14.24
N VAL A 59 0.07 -3.13 -14.95
CA VAL A 59 -0.73 -3.88 -15.93
C VAL A 59 -0.02 -3.83 -17.28
N GLY A 60 0.76 -4.88 -17.57
CA GLY A 60 1.51 -5.05 -18.82
C GLY A 60 1.91 -6.50 -19.05
#